data_AF-A0A0U2M7D2-F1
#
_entry.id   AF-A0A0U2M7D2-F1
#
_cell.length_a   1.000
_cell.length_b   1.000
_cell.length_c   1.000
_cell.angle_alpha   90.00
_cell.angle_beta   90.00
_cell.angle_gamma   90.00
#
_symmetry.space_group_name_H-M   'P 1'
#
loop_
_entity.id
_entity.type
_entity.pdbx_description
1 polymer ?
#
loop_
_entity_poly.entity_id
_entity_poly.type
_entity_poly.pdbx_seq_one_letter_code
_entity_poly.pdbx_strand_id
1 'polypeptide(L)' 'MAEINETPLPIDREYIYKRATLHKKISELSYRDAEAALAFLREWAEGKKPVSQLWEEVAAALGAGV' A
#
# COMPACT_ATOMS: atom_id res chain seq x y z
N MET A 1 26.45 28.73 6.77
CA MET A 1 25.93 27.41 6.35
C MET A 1 24.80 27.11 7.30
N ALA A 2 23.56 26.99 6.83
CA ALA A 2 22.42 26.78 7.73
C ALA A 2 22.41 25.31 8.17
N GLU A 3 22.45 25.09 9.49
CA GLU A 3 22.31 23.79 10.12
C GLU A 3 20.87 23.29 9.89
N ILE A 4 20.74 22.23 9.10
CA ILE A 4 19.48 21.47 8.98
C ILE A 4 19.24 20.76 10.31
N ASN A 5 18.43 21.36 11.17
CA ASN A 5 17.91 20.68 12.35
C ASN A 5 17.19 19.40 11.91
N GLU A 6 17.70 18.24 12.31
CA GLU A 6 17.16 16.91 12.05
C GLU A 6 15.88 16.61 12.85
N THR A 7 15.00 17.61 13.00
CA THR A 7 13.73 17.39 13.68
C THR A 7 12.93 16.35 12.89
N PRO A 8 12.57 15.19 13.47
CA PRO A 8 11.74 14.23 12.78
C PRO A 8 10.44 14.95 12.41
N LEU A 9 10.17 15.07 11.12
CA LEU A 9 8.92 15.63 10.62
C LEU A 9 7.76 14.83 11.26
N PRO A 10 6.67 15.48 11.70
CA PRO A 10 5.50 14.81 12.27
C PRO A 10 4.68 14.11 11.18
N ILE A 11 5.36 13.32 10.35
CA ILE A 11 4.87 12.69 9.14
C ILE A 11 5.16 11.20 9.26
N ASP A 12 4.10 10.41 9.23
CA ASP A 12 4.20 8.96 9.14
C ASP A 12 4.64 8.57 7.72
N ARG A 13 5.96 8.42 7.55
CA ARG A 13 6.58 8.06 6.27
C ARG A 13 6.12 6.70 5.78
N GLU A 14 5.85 5.76 6.69
CA GLU A 14 5.42 4.42 6.35
C GLU A 14 3.99 4.46 5.78
N TYR A 15 3.08 5.19 6.44
CA TYR A 15 1.73 5.38 5.94
C TYR A 15 1.71 6.02 4.55
N ILE A 16 2.52 7.07 4.33
CA ILE A 16 2.65 7.71 3.01
C ILE A 16 3.17 6.72 1.97
N TYR A 17 4.20 5.95 2.31
CA TYR A 17 4.76 4.95 1.42
C TYR A 17 3.72 3.89 1.04
N LYS A 18 2.99 3.32 2.02
CA LYS A 18 1.93 2.33 1.78
C LYS A 18 0.86 2.90 0.86
N ARG A 19 0.38 4.12 1.14
CA ARG A 19 -0.62 4.80 0.29
C ARG A 19 -0.12 5.06 -1.12
N ALA A 20 1.13 5.51 -1.27
CA ALA A 20 1.74 5.82 -2.55
C ALA A 20 2.07 4.57 -3.38
N THR A 21 2.21 3.39 -2.78
CA THR A 21 2.62 2.16 -3.47
C THR A 21 1.53 1.11 -3.62
N LEU A 22 0.39 1.26 -2.91
CA LEU A 22 -0.71 0.31 -2.94
C LEU A 22 -1.22 -0.02 -4.36
N HIS A 23 -1.39 0.99 -5.22
CA HIS A 23 -1.81 0.79 -6.61
C HIS A 23 -0.84 -0.09 -7.41
N LYS A 24 0.48 0.02 -7.16
CA LYS A 24 1.50 -0.80 -7.82
C LYS A 24 1.36 -2.25 -7.41
N LYS A 25 1.20 -2.51 -6.10
CA LYS A 25 0.99 -3.87 -5.59
C LYS A 25 -0.29 -4.52 -6.12
N ILE A 26 -1.39 -3.77 -6.19
CA ILE A 26 -2.64 -4.28 -6.77
C ILE A 26 -2.43 -4.61 -8.26
N SER A 27 -1.69 -3.78 -8.99
CA SER A 27 -1.31 -4.08 -10.37
C SER A 27 -0.39 -5.29 -10.49
N GLU A 28 0.54 -5.50 -9.56
CA GLU A 28 1.39 -6.70 -9.55
C GLU A 28 0.55 -7.96 -9.31
N LEU A 29 -0.42 -7.87 -8.39
CA LEU A 29 -1.33 -8.97 -8.07
C LEU A 29 -2.20 -9.32 -9.27
N SER A 30 -2.64 -8.33 -10.07
CA SER A 30 -3.54 -8.59 -11.21
C SER A 30 -2.91 -9.47 -12.30
N TYR A 31 -1.57 -9.53 -12.38
CA TYR A 31 -0.87 -10.46 -13.27
C TYR A 31 -0.88 -11.92 -12.78
N ARG A 32 -1.15 -12.16 -11.50
CA ARG A 32 -1.19 -13.49 -10.87
C ARG A 32 -2.62 -13.95 -10.58
N ASP A 33 -3.43 -13.05 -10.03
CA ASP A 33 -4.82 -13.25 -9.65
C ASP A 33 -5.62 -11.97 -9.91
N ALA A 34 -6.25 -11.92 -11.09
CA ALA A 34 -7.01 -10.77 -11.53
C ALA A 34 -8.29 -10.54 -10.70
N GLU A 35 -8.89 -11.60 -10.17
CA GLU A 35 -10.11 -11.49 -9.35
C GLU A 35 -9.80 -10.90 -7.98
N ALA A 36 -8.75 -11.38 -7.31
CA ALA A 36 -8.29 -10.83 -6.05
C ALA A 36 -7.85 -9.36 -6.20
N ALA A 37 -7.09 -9.03 -7.25
CA ALA A 37 -6.68 -7.66 -7.51
C ALA A 37 -7.87 -6.71 -7.72
N LEU A 38 -8.90 -7.15 -8.44
CA LEU A 38 -10.11 -6.36 -8.64
C LEU A 38 -10.89 -6.16 -7.33
N ALA A 39 -10.95 -7.18 -6.47
CA ALA A 39 -11.56 -7.07 -5.15
C ALA A 39 -10.84 -6.01 -4.30
N PHE A 40 -9.52 -6.09 -4.19
CA PHE A 40 -8.72 -5.11 -3.44
C PHE A 40 -8.81 -3.70 -4.01
N LEU A 41 -8.88 -3.54 -5.34
CA LEU A 41 -9.08 -2.24 -5.97
C LEU A 41 -10.41 -1.60 -5.55
N ARG A 42 -11.49 -2.39 -5.51
CA ARG A 42 -12.82 -1.93 -5.06
C ARG A 42 -12.79 -1.53 -3.60
N GLU A 43 -12.24 -2.38 -2.73
CA GLU A 43 -12.11 -2.07 -1.30
C GLU A 43 -11.30 -0.79 -1.04
N TRP A 44 -10.25 -0.56 -1.84
CA TRP A 44 -9.47 0.67 -1.79
C TRP A 44 -10.30 1.90 -2.20
N ALA A 45 -10.96 1.82 -3.37
CA ALA A 45 -11.73 2.92 -3.93
C ALA A 45 -12.94 3.30 -3.08
N GLU A 46 -13.58 2.31 -2.46
CA GLU A 46 -14.71 2.50 -1.56
C GLU A 46 -14.28 2.98 -0.16
N GLY A 47 -12.97 2.97 0.16
CA GLY A 47 -12.45 3.41 1.45
C GLY A 47 -12.92 2.55 2.64
N LYS A 48 -13.28 1.28 2.39
CA LYS A 48 -13.84 0.37 3.41
C LYS A 48 -12.83 -0.03 4.48
N LYS A 49 -11.53 0.00 4.15
CA LYS A 49 -10.44 -0.42 5.04
C LYS A 49 -9.33 0.64 5.14
N PRO A 50 -8.60 0.70 6.26
CA PRO A 50 -7.39 1.50 6.36
C PRO A 50 -6.36 1.09 5.30
N VAL A 51 -5.67 2.07 4.72
CA VAL A 51 -4.66 1.84 3.68
C VAL A 51 -3.56 0.90 4.15
N SER A 52 -3.11 1.00 5.40
CA SER A 52 -2.07 0.13 5.94
C SER A 52 -2.49 -1.33 5.93
N GLN A 53 -3.71 -1.61 6.43
CA GLN A 53 -4.27 -2.96 6.44
C GLN A 53 -4.42 -3.52 5.02
N LEU A 54 -4.98 -2.73 4.10
CA LEU A 54 -5.17 -3.16 2.72
C LEU A 54 -3.85 -3.45 2.01
N TRP A 55 -2.81 -2.66 2.29
CA TRP A 55 -1.47 -2.88 1.74
C TRP A 55 -0.87 -4.20 2.23
N GLU A 56 -1.05 -4.53 3.51
CA GLU A 56 -0.56 -5.79 4.09
C GLU A 56 -1.32 -7.00 3.53
N GLU A 57 -2.64 -6.90 3.37
CA GLU A 57 -3.46 -7.96 2.75
C GLU A 57 -3.05 -8.23 1.30
N VAL A 58 -2.84 -7.16 0.49
CA VAL A 58 -2.35 -7.31 -0.89
C VAL A 58 -0.93 -7.88 -0.92
N ALA A 59 -0.05 -7.46 -0.01
CA ALA A 59 1.30 -7.98 0.09
C ALA A 59 1.32 -9.48 0.47
N ALA A 60 0.43 -9.90 1.37
CA ALA A 60 0.25 -11.30 1.72
C ALA A 60 -0.26 -12.12 0.53
N ALA A 61 -1.26 -11.61 -0.21
CA ALA A 61 -1.76 -12.25 -1.42
C ALA A 61 -0.67 -12.41 -2.50
N LEU A 62 0.25 -11.44 -2.61
CA LEU A 62 1.42 -11.55 -3.48
C LEU A 62 2.46 -12.57 -2.98
N GLY A 63 2.62 -12.71 -1.66
CA GLY A 63 3.60 -13.62 -1.04
C GLY A 63 3.15 -15.07 -0.93
N ALA A 64 1.83 -15.34 -0.91
CA ALA A 64 1.25 -16.67 -0.77
C ALA A 64 1.35 -17.57 -2.03
N GLY A 65 1.96 -17.06 -3.11
CA GLY A 65 2.14 -17.77 -4.39
C GLY A 65 3.56 -18.31 -4.65
N VAL A 66 4.37 -18.53 -3.61
CA VAL A 66 5.71 -19.17 -3.69
C VAL A 66 5.69 -20.48 -2.90
#